data_AF-A0A8T4ZKG4-F1
#
_entry.id   AF-A0A8T4ZKG4-F1
#
_cell.length_a   1.000
_cell.length_b   1.000
_cell.length_c   1.000
_cell.angle_alpha   90.00
_cell.angle_beta   90.00
_cell.angle_gamma   90.00
#
_symmetry.space_group_name_H-M   'P 1'
#
loop_
_entity.id
_entity.type
_entity.pdbx_description
1 polymer ?
#
loop_
_entity_poly.entity_id
_entity_poly.type
_entity_poly.pdbx_seq_one_letter_code
_entity_poly.pdbx_strand_id
1 'polypeptide(L)'
;MRNEQRPATRDKVESVVFRGMAPFPSTTYATFGLYRYPAKFIPHVVAYVLKEYASPGMKIFDPFAGYGTVGVVSRIYGYDYELWDLNPMIEILHSIAVMKPIRVMMEDVFGEIASSREEFTPRWSRINYWFPEKFLPLLRKVWGYYHSLPDNALKNILTIPLLKATRFFSYDDMQRQKLSKSLKSQIRISELLSSNWEEKFFQLLKQELIRVMKGIQDYHRLSPKNTRSVVKGGVDTFTNCLEEEKDILITSPPYLQSQEYIRQAKLDLFWLGFTEEEVKRLSRLEIPYRDIEPYPTYSKTFLECEQRIREPHIRKIFDRYFWGVLGSLSRLQEKISTYLFLFVGHTSTRGMAIPIDKIFIEHFTELEWEHVVTLIDKIVSRRLFDYQVNPATGKKDARTPVENLVVLKRS
;
A
#
# COMPACT_ATOMS: atom_id res chain seq x y z
N MET A 1 49.55 -0.96 17.66
CA MET A 1 48.31 -0.17 17.51
C MET A 1 47.15 -1.16 17.50
N ARG A 2 46.28 -1.07 18.51
CA ARG A 2 45.26 -2.08 18.81
C ARG A 2 44.14 -2.02 17.76
N ASN A 3 43.88 -3.15 17.11
CA ASN A 3 42.63 -3.43 16.42
C ASN A 3 41.52 -3.50 17.47
N GLU A 4 40.71 -2.45 17.61
CA GLU A 4 39.43 -2.54 18.29
C GLU A 4 38.44 -3.22 17.34
N GLN A 5 38.31 -4.53 17.49
CA GLN A 5 37.14 -5.25 17.00
C GLN A 5 35.92 -4.67 17.72
N ARG A 6 35.10 -3.89 17.00
CA ARG A 6 33.74 -3.57 17.45
C ARG A 6 33.05 -4.89 17.82
N PRO A 7 32.47 -5.02 19.02
CA PRO A 7 31.81 -6.25 19.43
C PRO A 7 30.67 -6.55 18.45
N ALA A 8 30.58 -7.79 18.00
CA ALA A 8 29.44 -8.25 17.20
C ALA A 8 28.14 -7.89 17.95
N THR A 9 27.36 -6.97 17.39
CA THR A 9 26.02 -6.64 17.86
C THR A 9 25.24 -7.94 17.96
N ARG A 10 24.94 -8.39 19.18
CA ARG A 10 24.01 -9.51 19.36
C ARG A 10 22.68 -9.05 18.75
N ASP A 11 22.23 -9.73 17.71
CA ASP A 11 20.93 -9.48 17.08
C ASP A 11 19.85 -9.55 18.17
N LYS A 12 19.37 -8.40 18.64
CA LYS A 12 18.27 -8.32 19.62
C LYS A 12 17.00 -8.66 18.87
N VAL A 13 16.45 -9.84 19.11
CA VAL A 13 15.25 -10.34 18.45
C VAL A 13 14.21 -10.70 19.49
N GLU A 14 12.99 -10.19 19.32
CA GLU A 14 11.88 -10.44 20.24
C GLU A 14 10.63 -10.85 19.49
N SER A 15 9.79 -11.70 20.09
CA SER A 15 8.50 -12.09 19.50
C SER A 15 7.41 -11.15 19.99
N VAL A 16 6.54 -10.72 19.08
CA VAL A 16 5.45 -9.77 19.40
C VAL A 16 4.12 -10.20 18.76
N VAL A 17 3.01 -9.69 19.29
CA VAL A 17 1.68 -9.78 18.66
C VAL A 17 1.05 -8.39 18.67
N PHE A 18 1.25 -7.63 17.59
CA PHE A 18 0.79 -6.24 17.51
C PHE A 18 -0.73 -6.08 17.62
N ARG A 19 -1.49 -7.11 17.22
CA ARG A 19 -2.98 -7.06 17.14
C ARG A 19 -3.67 -6.78 18.49
N GLY A 20 -2.96 -6.93 19.61
CA GLY A 20 -3.45 -6.56 20.96
C GLY A 20 -2.88 -5.26 21.53
N MET A 21 -2.05 -4.53 20.79
CA MET A 21 -1.25 -3.40 21.30
C MET A 21 -1.78 -2.02 20.90
N ALA A 22 -2.90 -1.96 20.17
CA ALA A 22 -3.49 -0.72 19.67
C ALA A 22 -4.98 -0.64 20.04
N PRO A 23 -5.58 0.56 20.12
CA PRO A 23 -6.99 0.74 20.45
C PRO A 23 -7.95 0.32 19.32
N PHE A 24 -7.45 -0.32 18.25
CA PHE A 24 -8.24 -0.73 17.10
C PHE A 24 -8.65 -2.20 17.22
N PRO A 25 -9.95 -2.54 17.15
CA PRO A 25 -10.43 -3.91 17.34
C PRO A 25 -10.06 -4.87 16.20
N SER A 26 -9.74 -4.34 15.01
CA SER A 26 -9.30 -5.14 13.86
C SER A 26 -8.40 -4.33 12.93
N THR A 27 -7.67 -5.02 12.04
CA THR A 27 -6.77 -4.39 11.05
C THR A 27 -7.51 -3.62 9.95
N THR A 28 -8.84 -3.77 9.89
CA THR A 28 -9.73 -3.14 8.91
C THR A 28 -10.76 -2.21 9.57
N TYR A 29 -10.62 -1.94 10.87
CA TYR A 29 -11.53 -1.07 11.61
C TYR A 29 -11.55 0.36 11.02
N ALA A 30 -12.67 1.06 11.19
CA ALA A 30 -12.83 2.45 10.74
C ALA A 30 -12.44 2.64 9.26
N THR A 31 -11.58 3.62 8.96
CA THR A 31 -11.17 3.91 7.59
C THR A 31 -10.07 2.98 7.07
N PHE A 32 -9.42 2.17 7.91
CA PHE A 32 -8.35 1.26 7.48
C PHE A 32 -8.81 0.20 6.49
N GLY A 33 -10.11 -0.11 6.44
CA GLY A 33 -10.72 -1.14 5.59
C GLY A 33 -11.44 -0.65 4.35
N LEU A 34 -11.46 0.66 4.05
CA LEU A 34 -12.36 1.18 3.01
C LEU A 34 -11.97 0.74 1.60
N TYR A 35 -10.68 0.60 1.30
CA TYR A 35 -10.19 0.19 -0.01
C TYR A 35 -9.12 -0.90 0.12
N ARG A 36 -9.08 -1.81 -0.86
CA ARG A 36 -8.10 -2.90 -0.88
C ARG A 36 -6.82 -2.44 -1.58
N TYR A 37 -5.89 -1.91 -0.79
CA TYR A 37 -4.50 -1.75 -1.19
C TYR A 37 -3.72 -3.06 -0.95
N PRO A 38 -2.93 -3.56 -1.91
CA PRO A 38 -2.19 -4.80 -1.74
C PRO A 38 -1.06 -4.62 -0.71
N ALA A 39 -0.76 -5.69 0.02
CA ALA A 39 0.40 -5.77 0.93
C ALA A 39 0.58 -4.57 1.88
N LYS A 40 -0.52 -3.94 2.31
CA LYS A 40 -0.49 -2.93 3.37
C LYS A 40 -0.16 -3.61 4.71
N PHE A 41 0.73 -3.01 5.48
CA PHE A 41 0.94 -3.43 6.86
C PHE A 41 -0.17 -2.91 7.78
N ILE A 42 -0.31 -3.56 8.94
CA ILE A 42 -1.43 -3.34 9.84
C ILE A 42 -1.30 -2.04 10.63
N PRO A 43 -2.41 -1.33 10.93
CA PRO A 43 -2.36 -0.08 11.71
C PRO A 43 -1.79 -0.27 13.12
N HIS A 44 -1.89 -1.49 13.67
CA HIS A 44 -1.36 -1.85 14.98
C HIS A 44 0.16 -1.69 15.09
N VAL A 45 0.91 -1.96 14.01
CA VAL A 45 2.36 -1.78 13.99
C VAL A 45 2.70 -0.30 14.13
N VAL A 46 2.02 0.57 13.37
CA VAL A 46 2.21 2.03 13.48
C VAL A 46 1.86 2.52 14.88
N ALA A 47 0.72 2.08 15.42
CA ALA A 47 0.28 2.49 16.75
C ALA A 47 1.28 2.08 17.84
N TYR A 48 1.85 0.88 17.74
CA TYR A 48 2.93 0.43 18.62
C TYR A 48 4.14 1.35 18.50
N VAL A 49 4.64 1.60 17.29
CA VAL A 49 5.80 2.48 17.06
C VAL A 49 5.59 3.87 17.67
N LEU A 50 4.44 4.49 17.37
CA LEU A 50 4.14 5.85 17.85
C LEU A 50 3.91 5.91 19.37
N LYS A 51 3.51 4.82 20.01
CA LYS A 51 3.31 4.76 21.45
C LYS A 51 4.63 4.55 22.20
N GLU A 52 5.49 3.67 21.69
CA GLU A 52 6.71 3.27 22.39
C GLU A 52 7.91 4.17 22.09
N TYR A 53 7.96 4.80 20.90
CA TYR A 53 9.16 5.51 20.45
C TYR A 53 8.97 6.98 20.11
N ALA A 54 7.74 7.43 19.85
CA ALA A 54 7.50 8.84 19.52
C ALA A 54 7.26 9.69 20.77
N SER A 55 7.73 10.94 20.72
CA SER A 55 7.52 11.97 21.74
C SER A 55 6.74 13.15 21.16
N PRO A 56 5.95 13.89 21.96
CA PRO A 56 5.18 15.03 21.47
C PRO A 56 6.03 16.00 20.63
N GLY A 57 5.52 16.39 19.47
CA GLY A 57 6.19 17.29 18.53
C GLY A 57 7.04 16.59 17.45
N MET A 58 7.28 15.28 17.56
CA MET A 58 7.97 14.52 16.51
C MET A 58 7.16 14.48 15.21
N LYS A 59 7.87 14.50 14.07
CA LYS A 59 7.32 14.41 12.71
C LYS A 59 7.59 13.03 12.11
N ILE A 60 6.57 12.47 11.47
CA ILE A 60 6.59 11.10 10.91
C ILE A 60 6.69 11.13 9.38
N PHE A 61 7.46 10.21 8.82
CA PHE A 61 7.61 10.08 7.37
C PHE A 61 7.41 8.65 6.90
N ASP A 62 6.68 8.48 5.80
CA ASP A 62 6.56 7.19 5.09
C ASP A 62 6.79 7.39 3.58
N PRO A 63 7.93 6.93 3.04
CA PRO A 63 8.26 7.06 1.62
C PRO A 63 7.61 6.01 0.70
N PHE A 64 6.90 5.02 1.24
CA PHE A 64 6.21 3.96 0.51
C PHE A 64 4.81 3.74 1.11
N ALA A 65 4.06 4.83 1.22
CA ALA A 65 2.93 4.93 2.12
C ALA A 65 1.68 4.14 1.72
N GLY A 66 1.57 3.74 0.45
CA GLY A 66 0.50 2.92 -0.08
C GLY A 66 -0.90 3.47 0.22
N TYR A 67 -1.60 2.84 1.16
CA TYR A 67 -2.93 3.28 1.60
C TYR A 67 -2.90 4.55 2.49
N GLY A 68 -1.72 4.94 2.98
CA GLY A 68 -1.54 6.05 3.92
C GLY A 68 -1.83 5.68 5.37
N THR A 69 -1.72 4.39 5.74
CA THR A 69 -1.97 3.90 7.11
C THR A 69 -1.14 4.66 8.15
N VAL A 70 0.14 4.96 7.85
CA VAL A 70 1.01 5.72 8.75
C VAL A 70 0.41 7.09 9.07
N GLY A 71 -0.09 7.83 8.08
CA GLY A 71 -0.69 9.15 8.32
C GLY A 71 -2.02 9.08 9.06
N VAL A 72 -2.88 8.11 8.73
CA VAL A 72 -4.17 7.93 9.43
C VAL A 72 -3.95 7.66 10.92
N VAL A 73 -2.98 6.80 11.26
CA VAL A 73 -2.62 6.51 12.67
C VAL A 73 -1.87 7.69 13.31
N SER A 74 -0.93 8.33 12.61
CA SER A 74 -0.21 9.52 13.10
C SER A 74 -1.19 10.62 13.52
N ARG A 75 -2.24 10.85 12.73
CA ARG A 75 -3.30 11.80 13.07
C ARG A 75 -4.11 11.41 14.31
N ILE A 76 -4.36 10.13 14.54
CA ILE A 76 -5.02 9.65 15.76
C ILE A 76 -4.16 9.97 16.99
N TYR A 77 -2.85 9.77 16.88
CA TYR A 77 -1.90 9.99 17.97
C TYR A 77 -1.41 11.45 18.09
N GLY A 78 -1.73 12.32 17.13
CA GLY A 78 -1.40 13.74 17.19
C GLY A 78 -0.02 14.12 16.67
N TYR A 79 0.52 13.35 15.73
CA TYR A 79 1.79 13.65 15.08
C TYR A 79 1.61 14.24 13.69
N ASP A 80 2.44 15.23 13.35
CA ASP A 80 2.56 15.74 11.99
C ASP A 80 3.23 14.68 11.11
N TYR A 81 2.84 14.61 9.84
CA TYR A 81 3.34 13.55 8.95
C TYR A 81 3.48 13.95 7.49
N GLU A 82 4.38 13.26 6.80
CA GLU A 82 4.56 13.32 5.36
C GLU A 82 4.50 11.92 4.75
N LEU A 83 3.70 11.74 3.70
CA LEU A 83 3.50 10.45 3.03
C LEU A 83 3.76 10.58 1.55
N TRP A 84 4.60 9.69 1.00
CA TRP A 84 4.82 9.58 -0.44
C TRP A 84 4.43 8.21 -0.94
N ASP A 85 3.85 8.16 -2.14
CA ASP A 85 3.71 6.91 -2.88
C ASP A 85 3.77 7.15 -4.40
N LEU A 86 4.30 6.17 -5.12
CA LEU A 86 4.29 6.17 -6.58
C LEU A 86 2.85 6.07 -7.12
N ASN A 87 1.94 5.42 -6.41
CA ASN A 87 0.55 5.35 -6.77
C ASN A 87 -0.19 6.64 -6.37
N PRO A 88 -0.68 7.43 -7.34
CA PRO A 88 -1.35 8.70 -7.04
C PRO A 88 -2.68 8.53 -6.29
N MET A 89 -3.21 7.30 -6.20
CA MET A 89 -4.39 7.03 -5.38
C MET A 89 -4.20 7.38 -3.90
N ILE A 90 -2.97 7.47 -3.40
CA ILE A 90 -2.74 7.81 -1.98
C ILE A 90 -3.39 9.14 -1.58
N GLU A 91 -3.33 10.18 -2.43
CA GLU A 91 -3.91 11.49 -2.12
C GLU A 91 -5.43 11.40 -1.93
N ILE A 92 -6.08 10.65 -2.82
CA ILE A 92 -7.53 10.40 -2.81
C ILE A 92 -7.91 9.54 -1.61
N LEU A 93 -7.27 8.39 -1.44
CA LEU A 93 -7.61 7.44 -0.39
C LEU A 93 -7.35 8.02 1.00
N HIS A 94 -6.23 8.72 1.18
CA HIS A 94 -5.89 9.36 2.44
C HIS A 94 -6.85 10.52 2.74
N SER A 95 -7.16 11.39 1.77
CA SER A 95 -8.10 12.50 1.99
C SER A 95 -9.48 12.01 2.44
N ILE A 96 -9.98 10.92 1.86
CA ILE A 96 -11.22 10.25 2.29
C ILE A 96 -11.07 9.64 3.69
N ALA A 97 -9.93 9.00 3.98
CA ALA A 97 -9.71 8.34 5.27
C ALA A 97 -9.66 9.30 6.46
N VAL A 98 -9.32 10.57 6.25
CA VAL A 98 -9.20 11.59 7.31
C VAL A 98 -10.24 12.71 7.24
N MET A 99 -11.18 12.64 6.29
CA MET A 99 -12.20 13.69 6.13
C MET A 99 -13.16 13.76 7.32
N LYS A 100 -13.84 14.90 7.47
CA LYS A 100 -14.93 15.05 8.45
C LYS A 100 -16.18 14.29 7.98
N PRO A 101 -17.00 13.74 8.89
CA PRO A 101 -18.25 13.10 8.51
C PRO A 101 -19.17 14.13 7.87
N ILE A 102 -19.86 13.72 6.81
CA ILE A 102 -20.88 14.53 6.14
C ILE A 102 -22.22 13.81 6.15
N ARG A 103 -23.31 14.59 6.06
CA ARG A 103 -24.65 14.05 5.85
C ARG A 103 -24.94 14.08 4.36
N VAL A 104 -25.34 12.94 3.82
CA VAL A 104 -25.72 12.79 2.43
C VAL A 104 -26.98 11.95 2.36
N MET A 105 -27.97 12.45 1.62
CA MET A 105 -29.18 11.73 1.29
C MET A 105 -28.92 10.93 0.02
N MET A 106 -28.97 9.59 0.12
CA MET A 106 -28.58 8.72 -0.99
C MET A 106 -29.57 8.82 -2.16
N GLU A 107 -30.84 9.05 -1.82
CA GLU A 107 -31.93 9.25 -2.77
C GLU A 107 -31.67 10.47 -3.66
N ASP A 108 -31.18 11.58 -3.07
CA ASP A 108 -30.81 12.79 -3.81
C ASP A 108 -29.65 12.50 -4.76
N VAL A 109 -28.58 11.87 -4.26
CA VAL A 109 -27.41 11.51 -5.09
C VAL A 109 -27.80 10.61 -6.26
N PHE A 110 -28.66 9.62 -6.03
CA PHE A 110 -29.10 8.73 -7.11
C PHE A 110 -30.06 9.42 -8.08
N GLY A 111 -30.90 10.33 -7.61
CA GLY A 111 -31.71 11.20 -8.47
C GLY A 111 -30.85 12.13 -9.34
N GLU A 112 -29.79 12.70 -8.79
CA GLU A 112 -28.81 13.52 -9.51
C GLU A 112 -28.06 12.69 -10.56
N ILE A 113 -27.57 11.50 -10.21
CA ILE A 113 -26.95 10.57 -11.17
C ILE A 113 -27.94 10.23 -12.29
N ALA A 114 -29.21 9.93 -11.95
CA ALA A 114 -30.22 9.53 -12.92
C ALA A 114 -30.61 10.68 -13.88
N SER A 115 -30.60 11.93 -13.40
CA SER A 115 -30.91 13.12 -14.20
C SER A 115 -29.71 13.71 -14.94
N SER A 116 -28.49 13.34 -14.54
CA SER A 116 -27.25 13.80 -15.18
C SER A 116 -27.19 13.42 -16.66
N ARG A 117 -26.71 14.36 -17.47
CA ARG A 117 -26.39 14.20 -18.90
C ARG A 117 -24.89 14.11 -19.16
N GLU A 118 -24.09 14.22 -18.10
CA GLU A 118 -22.64 14.18 -18.19
C GLU A 118 -22.18 12.74 -18.45
N GLU A 119 -21.20 12.59 -19.32
CA GLU A 119 -20.57 11.30 -19.60
C GLU A 119 -19.06 11.40 -19.46
N PHE A 120 -18.46 10.36 -18.90
CA PHE A 120 -17.02 10.20 -18.87
C PHE A 120 -16.64 8.85 -19.45
N THR A 121 -15.77 8.86 -20.47
CA THR A 121 -15.14 7.66 -20.99
C THR A 121 -13.66 7.68 -20.62
N PRO A 122 -13.14 6.65 -19.91
CA PRO A 122 -11.73 6.61 -19.55
C PRO A 122 -10.87 6.56 -20.81
N ARG A 123 -9.75 7.27 -20.81
CA ARG A 123 -8.75 7.28 -21.90
C ARG A 123 -7.93 5.99 -21.88
N TRP A 124 -8.59 4.88 -22.18
CA TRP A 124 -8.03 3.54 -22.11
C TRP A 124 -8.41 2.68 -23.31
N SER A 125 -7.41 2.33 -24.11
CA SER A 125 -7.58 1.54 -25.34
C SER A 125 -8.22 0.16 -25.13
N ARG A 126 -8.14 -0.40 -23.90
CA ARG A 126 -8.63 -1.75 -23.59
C ARG A 126 -9.90 -1.77 -22.74
N ILE A 127 -10.69 -0.70 -22.73
CA ILE A 127 -11.94 -0.66 -21.94
C ILE A 127 -12.89 -1.84 -22.28
N ASN A 128 -13.13 -2.11 -23.57
CA ASN A 128 -13.99 -3.22 -24.03
C ASN A 128 -13.38 -4.61 -23.75
N TYR A 129 -12.07 -4.68 -23.51
CA TYR A 129 -11.49 -5.90 -22.99
C TYR A 129 -11.98 -6.10 -21.55
N TRP A 130 -11.96 -5.09 -20.69
CA TRP A 130 -12.27 -5.29 -19.27
C TRP A 130 -13.75 -5.20 -18.91
N PHE A 131 -14.60 -4.69 -19.79
CA PHE A 131 -16.03 -4.49 -19.52
C PHE A 131 -16.89 -4.99 -20.68
N PRO A 132 -18.02 -5.65 -20.41
CA PRO A 132 -19.07 -5.85 -21.40
C PRO A 132 -19.60 -4.51 -21.92
N GLU A 133 -19.83 -4.41 -23.23
CA GLU A 133 -20.35 -3.19 -23.85
C GLU A 133 -21.69 -2.74 -23.25
N LYS A 134 -22.54 -3.69 -22.83
CA LYS A 134 -23.83 -3.39 -22.18
C LYS A 134 -23.71 -2.57 -20.90
N PHE A 135 -22.59 -2.68 -20.15
CA PHE A 135 -22.41 -1.94 -18.91
C PHE A 135 -21.88 -0.53 -19.12
N LEU A 136 -21.22 -0.27 -20.26
CA LEU A 136 -20.51 0.98 -20.48
C LEU A 136 -21.40 2.23 -20.48
N PRO A 137 -22.62 2.25 -21.05
CA PRO A 137 -23.49 3.43 -20.99
C PRO A 137 -23.77 3.88 -19.55
N LEU A 138 -24.13 2.95 -18.65
CA LEU A 138 -24.35 3.28 -17.24
C LEU A 138 -23.07 3.77 -16.57
N LEU A 139 -21.95 3.06 -16.76
CA LEU A 139 -20.68 3.45 -16.16
C LEU A 139 -20.22 4.84 -16.63
N ARG A 140 -20.36 5.15 -17.92
CA ARG A 140 -20.02 6.47 -18.47
C ARG A 140 -20.85 7.58 -17.84
N LYS A 141 -22.15 7.37 -17.69
CA LYS A 141 -23.06 8.33 -17.06
C LYS A 141 -22.72 8.57 -15.60
N VAL A 142 -22.53 7.51 -14.83
CA VAL A 142 -22.24 7.60 -13.38
C VAL A 142 -20.89 8.27 -13.14
N TRP A 143 -19.86 7.90 -13.92
CA TRP A 143 -18.55 8.56 -13.84
C TRP A 143 -18.58 9.98 -14.42
N GLY A 144 -19.44 10.26 -15.41
CA GLY A 144 -19.66 11.61 -15.92
C GLY A 144 -20.18 12.54 -14.83
N TYR A 145 -21.20 12.11 -14.09
CA TYR A 145 -21.66 12.82 -12.89
C TYR A 145 -20.52 12.99 -11.86
N TYR A 146 -19.76 11.93 -11.55
CA TYR A 146 -18.64 12.04 -10.61
C TYR A 146 -17.61 13.10 -11.03
N HIS A 147 -17.27 13.17 -12.32
CA HIS A 147 -16.29 14.11 -12.85
C HIS A 147 -16.84 15.54 -12.97
N SER A 148 -18.16 15.72 -13.07
CA SER A 148 -18.79 17.04 -13.07
C SER A 148 -18.92 17.64 -11.67
N LEU A 149 -18.81 16.83 -10.61
CA LEU A 149 -18.78 17.34 -9.24
C LEU A 149 -17.51 18.18 -8.99
N PRO A 150 -17.65 19.33 -8.30
CA PRO A 150 -16.48 20.07 -7.82
C PRO A 150 -15.73 19.23 -6.78
N ASP A 151 -14.46 19.54 -6.55
CA ASP A 151 -13.61 18.83 -5.60
C ASP A 151 -14.04 19.13 -4.15
N ASN A 152 -15.10 18.44 -3.72
CA ASN A 152 -15.78 18.62 -2.46
C ASN A 152 -15.96 17.28 -1.73
N ALA A 153 -16.58 17.34 -0.55
CA ALA A 153 -16.77 16.18 0.29
C ALA A 153 -17.70 15.11 -0.36
N LEU A 154 -18.65 15.50 -1.22
CA LEU A 154 -19.52 14.55 -1.92
C LEU A 154 -18.72 13.72 -2.93
N LYS A 155 -17.89 14.38 -3.75
CA LYS A 155 -16.99 13.69 -4.70
C LYS A 155 -16.12 12.67 -3.98
N ASN A 156 -15.50 13.07 -2.87
CA ASN A 156 -14.66 12.20 -2.05
C ASN A 156 -15.41 10.96 -1.52
N ILE A 157 -16.61 11.11 -0.94
CA ILE A 157 -17.32 9.93 -0.41
C ILE A 157 -17.82 9.00 -1.51
N LEU A 158 -18.01 9.49 -2.74
CA LEU A 158 -18.43 8.69 -3.89
C LEU A 158 -17.28 7.93 -4.56
N THR A 159 -16.04 8.38 -4.39
CA THR A 159 -14.89 7.78 -5.06
C THR A 159 -14.75 6.28 -4.77
N ILE A 160 -14.62 5.87 -3.51
CA ILE A 160 -14.41 4.46 -3.15
C ILE A 160 -15.61 3.58 -3.54
N PRO A 161 -16.88 3.97 -3.28
CA PRO A 161 -18.05 3.22 -3.71
C PRO A 161 -18.10 3.01 -5.23
N LEU A 162 -17.82 4.05 -6.02
CA LEU A 162 -17.79 3.95 -7.48
C LEU A 162 -16.66 3.05 -7.98
N LEU A 163 -15.46 3.15 -7.41
CA LEU A 163 -14.34 2.27 -7.76
C LEU A 163 -14.70 0.80 -7.52
N LYS A 164 -15.27 0.48 -6.36
CA LYS A 164 -15.67 -0.89 -6.02
C LYS A 164 -16.81 -1.41 -6.90
N ALA A 165 -17.86 -0.63 -7.08
CA ALA A 165 -18.99 -1.00 -7.92
C ALA A 165 -18.52 -1.22 -9.37
N THR A 166 -17.75 -0.28 -9.91
CA THR A 166 -17.20 -0.37 -11.27
C THR A 166 -16.32 -1.61 -11.44
N ARG A 167 -15.40 -1.87 -10.51
CA ARG A 167 -14.54 -3.06 -10.56
C ARG A 167 -15.33 -4.37 -10.49
N PHE A 168 -16.42 -4.43 -9.72
CA PHE A 168 -17.30 -5.60 -9.63
C PHE A 168 -17.94 -5.95 -10.99
N PHE A 169 -18.27 -4.93 -11.79
CA PHE A 169 -18.83 -5.04 -13.14
C PHE A 169 -17.76 -5.21 -14.24
N SER A 170 -16.49 -5.35 -13.86
CA SER A 170 -15.40 -5.67 -14.79
C SER A 170 -15.11 -7.17 -14.82
N TYR A 171 -14.34 -7.62 -15.81
CA TYR A 171 -13.75 -8.95 -15.86
C TYR A 171 -12.55 -9.13 -14.91
N ASP A 172 -12.31 -8.23 -13.96
CA ASP A 172 -11.25 -8.41 -12.97
C ASP A 172 -11.61 -9.50 -11.94
N ASP A 173 -10.74 -10.48 -11.76
CA ASP A 173 -10.78 -11.41 -10.65
C ASP A 173 -10.23 -10.73 -9.39
N MET A 174 -11.11 -10.02 -8.69
CA MET A 174 -10.79 -9.27 -7.48
C MET A 174 -10.16 -10.12 -6.37
N GLN A 175 -10.13 -11.46 -6.45
CA GLN A 175 -9.41 -12.27 -5.46
C GLN A 175 -7.89 -12.33 -5.72
N ARG A 176 -7.47 -12.12 -6.97
CA ARG A 176 -6.05 -12.13 -7.35
C ARG A 176 -5.38 -10.82 -7.00
N GLN A 177 -4.06 -10.88 -6.80
CA GLN A 177 -3.23 -9.70 -6.54
C GLN A 177 -3.03 -8.84 -7.81
N LYS A 178 -3.00 -9.49 -8.98
CA LYS A 178 -2.80 -8.86 -10.28
C LYS A 178 -4.11 -8.77 -11.02
N LEU A 179 -4.30 -7.65 -11.73
CA LEU A 179 -5.42 -7.48 -12.64
C LEU A 179 -5.47 -8.64 -13.64
N SER A 180 -6.55 -9.42 -13.58
CA SER A 180 -6.61 -10.70 -14.29
C SER A 180 -8.03 -11.08 -14.64
N LYS A 181 -8.22 -11.69 -15.81
CA LYS A 181 -9.47 -12.33 -16.18
C LYS A 181 -9.39 -13.82 -15.85
N SER A 182 -10.36 -14.32 -15.10
CA SER A 182 -10.49 -15.73 -14.77
C SER A 182 -11.87 -16.27 -15.11
N LEU A 183 -12.02 -17.60 -15.16
CA LEU A 183 -13.32 -18.24 -15.33
C LEU A 183 -14.35 -17.73 -14.30
N LYS A 184 -13.90 -17.49 -13.06
CA LYS A 184 -14.74 -16.92 -11.99
C LYS A 184 -15.27 -15.52 -12.37
N SER A 185 -14.41 -14.65 -12.87
CA SER A 185 -14.83 -13.31 -13.32
C SER A 185 -15.78 -13.37 -14.51
N GLN A 186 -15.59 -14.34 -15.43
CA GLN A 186 -16.47 -14.51 -16.59
C GLN A 186 -17.86 -15.01 -16.19
N ILE A 187 -17.92 -15.98 -15.26
CA ILE A 187 -19.19 -16.47 -14.70
C ILE A 187 -19.95 -15.33 -14.01
N ARG A 188 -19.29 -14.56 -13.14
CA ARG A 188 -19.90 -13.38 -12.48
C ARG A 188 -20.53 -12.43 -13.49
N ILE A 189 -19.81 -12.13 -14.57
CA ILE A 189 -20.29 -11.21 -15.59
C ILE A 189 -21.46 -11.80 -16.39
N SER A 190 -21.42 -13.09 -16.72
CA SER A 190 -22.53 -13.80 -17.37
C SER A 190 -23.81 -13.74 -16.51
N GLU A 191 -23.69 -14.02 -15.20
CA GLU A 191 -24.79 -13.94 -14.24
C GLU A 191 -25.34 -12.52 -14.06
N LEU A 192 -24.47 -11.50 -14.14
CA LEU A 192 -24.92 -10.12 -14.15
C LEU A 192 -25.73 -9.83 -15.41
N LEU A 193 -25.20 -10.17 -16.58
CA LEU A 193 -25.85 -9.92 -17.88
C LEU A 193 -27.21 -10.62 -18.04
N SER A 194 -27.46 -11.70 -17.30
CA SER A 194 -28.75 -12.42 -17.26
C SER A 194 -29.71 -11.94 -16.16
N SER A 195 -29.39 -10.84 -15.47
CA SER A 195 -30.16 -10.31 -14.34
C SER A 195 -30.48 -8.82 -14.48
N ASN A 196 -31.21 -8.25 -13.51
CA ASN A 196 -31.38 -6.80 -13.38
C ASN A 196 -30.10 -6.13 -12.87
N TRP A 197 -29.09 -6.06 -13.73
CA TRP A 197 -27.74 -5.65 -13.37
C TRP A 197 -27.63 -4.16 -13.04
N GLU A 198 -28.49 -3.31 -13.61
CA GLU A 198 -28.53 -1.88 -13.27
C GLU A 198 -28.98 -1.67 -11.82
N GLU A 199 -30.05 -2.36 -11.40
CA GLU A 199 -30.50 -2.34 -10.01
C GLU A 199 -29.41 -2.86 -9.07
N LYS A 200 -28.75 -3.98 -9.43
CA LYS A 200 -27.61 -4.50 -8.67
C LYS A 200 -26.45 -3.50 -8.56
N PHE A 201 -26.19 -2.71 -9.60
CA PHE A 201 -25.15 -1.68 -9.57
C PHE A 201 -25.46 -0.63 -8.51
N PHE A 202 -26.67 -0.07 -8.52
CA PHE A 202 -27.08 0.93 -7.55
C PHE A 202 -27.20 0.36 -6.13
N GLN A 203 -27.61 -0.89 -5.96
CA GLN A 203 -27.59 -1.58 -4.67
C GLN A 203 -26.17 -1.69 -4.10
N LEU A 204 -25.18 -2.09 -4.92
CA LEU A 204 -23.78 -2.17 -4.51
C LEU A 204 -23.21 -0.78 -4.19
N LEU A 205 -23.52 0.21 -5.01
CA LEU A 205 -23.12 1.60 -4.78
C LEU A 205 -23.65 2.11 -3.43
N LYS A 206 -24.94 1.88 -3.15
CA LYS A 206 -25.59 2.23 -1.87
C LYS A 206 -24.91 1.55 -0.68
N GLN A 207 -24.66 0.24 -0.78
CA GLN A 207 -24.02 -0.53 0.29
C GLN A 207 -22.60 -0.04 0.59
N GLU A 208 -21.81 0.24 -0.44
CA GLU A 208 -20.44 0.74 -0.26
C GLU A 208 -20.41 2.19 0.24
N LEU A 209 -21.36 3.04 -0.16
CA LEU A 209 -21.51 4.39 0.38
C LEU A 209 -21.80 4.36 1.89
N ILE A 210 -22.74 3.51 2.33
CA ILE A 210 -23.03 3.30 3.76
C ILE A 210 -21.77 2.83 4.52
N ARG A 211 -20.99 1.90 3.93
CA ARG A 211 -19.74 1.41 4.53
C ARG A 211 -18.70 2.51 4.68
N VAL A 212 -18.53 3.35 3.67
CA VAL A 212 -17.59 4.48 3.70
C VAL A 212 -18.01 5.50 4.76
N MET A 213 -19.28 5.91 4.77
CA MET A 213 -19.80 6.84 5.78
C MET A 213 -19.64 6.30 7.20
N LYS A 214 -19.95 5.01 7.42
CA LYS A 214 -19.74 4.36 8.72
C LYS A 214 -18.26 4.30 9.10
N GLY A 215 -17.37 3.93 8.18
CA GLY A 215 -15.93 3.89 8.43
C GLY A 215 -15.36 5.26 8.84
N ILE A 216 -15.81 6.33 8.18
CA ILE A 216 -15.46 7.72 8.55
C ILE A 216 -15.99 8.05 9.95
N GLN A 217 -17.25 7.71 10.27
CA GLN A 217 -17.79 7.92 11.62
C GLN A 217 -17.00 7.17 12.69
N ASP A 218 -16.68 5.90 12.44
CA ASP A 218 -15.87 5.07 13.34
C ASP A 218 -14.45 5.63 13.50
N TYR A 219 -13.85 6.22 12.46
CA TYR A 219 -12.58 6.94 12.55
C TYR A 219 -12.66 8.14 13.47
N HIS A 220 -13.72 8.94 13.38
CA HIS A 220 -13.90 10.10 14.27
C HIS A 220 -14.13 9.71 15.73
N ARG A 221 -14.65 8.51 16.01
CA ARG A 221 -14.72 7.97 17.39
C ARG A 221 -13.34 7.70 17.99
N LEU A 222 -12.31 7.52 17.18
CA LEU A 222 -10.91 7.41 17.63
C LEU A 222 -10.31 8.78 18.00
N SER A 223 -11.10 9.86 17.96
CA SER A 223 -10.72 11.21 18.37
C SER A 223 -9.45 11.73 17.68
N PRO A 224 -9.38 11.69 16.34
CA PRO A 224 -8.22 12.15 15.59
C PRO A 224 -7.92 13.62 15.89
N LYS A 225 -6.62 13.94 15.97
CA LYS A 225 -6.14 15.28 16.31
C LYS A 225 -6.00 16.15 15.06
N ASN A 226 -5.82 17.44 15.30
CA ASN A 226 -5.43 18.37 14.26
C ASN A 226 -3.91 18.30 14.10
N THR A 227 -3.45 17.89 12.92
CA THR A 227 -2.03 17.72 12.61
C THR A 227 -1.76 18.33 11.23
N ARG A 228 -0.53 18.75 10.98
CA ARG A 228 -0.06 19.12 9.64
C ARG A 228 0.23 17.84 8.87
N SER A 229 -0.23 17.79 7.63
CA SER A 229 -0.04 16.62 6.76
C SER A 229 0.40 17.05 5.37
N VAL A 230 1.43 16.40 4.85
CA VAL A 230 1.83 16.49 3.44
C VAL A 230 1.65 15.12 2.81
N VAL A 231 0.84 15.00 1.77
CA VAL A 231 0.62 13.73 1.06
C VAL A 231 0.93 13.96 -0.40
N LYS A 232 1.86 13.18 -0.94
CA LYS A 232 2.33 13.31 -2.32
C LYS A 232 2.17 11.97 -3.05
N GLY A 233 1.26 11.92 -4.01
CA GLY A 233 1.01 10.77 -4.87
C GLY A 233 1.65 10.92 -6.24
N GLY A 234 1.96 9.81 -6.91
CA GLY A 234 2.61 9.85 -8.22
C GLY A 234 4.09 10.22 -8.16
N VAL A 235 4.66 10.23 -6.96
CA VAL A 235 6.03 10.64 -6.66
C VAL A 235 6.96 9.45 -6.67
N ASP A 236 8.11 9.61 -7.33
CA ASP A 236 9.14 8.59 -7.36
C ASP A 236 10.10 8.78 -6.18
N THR A 237 9.93 7.94 -5.16
CA THR A 237 10.79 7.93 -3.97
C THR A 237 12.27 7.85 -4.30
N PHE A 238 12.65 7.24 -5.44
CA PHE A 238 14.04 7.13 -5.86
C PHE A 238 14.66 8.49 -6.20
N THR A 239 13.90 9.42 -6.79
CA THR A 239 14.40 10.73 -7.25
C THR A 239 14.05 11.90 -6.35
N ASN A 240 13.03 11.77 -5.51
CA ASN A 240 12.54 12.86 -4.68
C ASN A 240 13.29 12.99 -3.35
N CYS A 241 13.63 14.22 -2.96
CA CYS A 241 14.33 14.53 -1.71
C CYS A 241 13.39 15.16 -0.68
N LEU A 242 13.65 14.84 0.59
CA LEU A 242 12.89 15.39 1.70
C LEU A 242 13.38 16.83 1.95
N GLU A 243 12.47 17.79 1.90
CA GLU A 243 12.80 19.21 2.04
C GLU A 243 13.13 19.56 3.51
N GLU A 244 12.33 19.05 4.43
CA GLU A 244 12.49 19.23 5.87
C GLU A 244 12.97 17.96 6.55
N GLU A 245 13.76 18.11 7.60
CA GLU A 245 14.08 17.00 8.51
C GLU A 245 12.80 16.48 9.22
N LYS A 246 12.77 15.17 9.45
CA LYS A 246 11.72 14.46 10.20
C LYS A 246 12.38 13.62 11.29
N ASP A 247 11.61 13.21 12.29
CA ASP A 247 12.16 12.49 13.43
C ASP A 247 12.15 10.98 13.23
N ILE A 248 11.08 10.48 12.62
CA ILE A 248 10.83 9.05 12.48
C ILE A 248 10.45 8.71 11.04
N LEU A 249 11.13 7.74 10.46
CA LEU A 249 10.70 7.07 9.22
C LEU A 249 10.03 5.74 9.59
N ILE A 250 8.76 5.56 9.22
CA ILE A 250 8.02 4.30 9.37
C ILE A 250 7.58 3.87 7.99
N THR A 251 8.00 2.69 7.53
CA THR A 251 7.59 2.22 6.21
C THR A 251 7.60 0.71 6.08
N SER A 252 6.89 0.23 5.07
CA SER A 252 7.04 -1.12 4.54
C SER A 252 7.43 -0.97 3.07
N PRO A 253 8.71 -1.19 2.73
CA PRO A 253 9.16 -1.06 1.35
C PRO A 253 8.40 -2.03 0.44
N PRO A 254 8.39 -1.78 -0.89
CA PRO A 254 7.81 -2.74 -1.84
C PRO A 254 8.39 -4.15 -1.60
N TYR A 255 7.62 -5.19 -1.90
CA TYR A 255 8.07 -6.56 -1.66
C TYR A 255 8.93 -7.05 -2.84
N LEU A 256 10.03 -7.74 -2.55
CA LEU A 256 10.94 -8.32 -3.55
C LEU A 256 10.21 -9.22 -4.56
N GLN A 257 9.29 -10.05 -4.07
CA GLN A 257 8.32 -10.75 -4.89
C GLN A 257 7.18 -9.80 -5.21
N SER A 258 7.35 -9.07 -6.29
CA SER A 258 6.57 -7.90 -6.69
C SER A 258 5.04 -8.11 -6.67
N GLN A 259 4.39 -7.31 -5.82
CA GLN A 259 3.06 -6.82 -6.12
C GLN A 259 3.22 -5.79 -7.24
N GLU A 260 2.56 -5.97 -8.39
CA GLU A 260 2.48 -4.93 -9.42
C GLU A 260 1.39 -3.94 -8.97
N TYR A 261 1.72 -3.04 -8.05
CA TYR A 261 0.82 -2.10 -7.38
C TYR A 261 0.07 -1.23 -8.39
N ILE A 262 0.79 -0.62 -9.34
CA ILE A 262 0.18 0.23 -10.37
C ILE A 262 -0.67 -0.62 -11.31
N ARG A 263 -0.25 -1.85 -11.64
CA ARG A 263 -1.06 -2.76 -12.44
C ARG A 263 -2.37 -3.13 -11.77
N GLN A 264 -2.39 -3.30 -10.44
CA GLN A 264 -3.62 -3.58 -9.72
C GLN A 264 -4.53 -2.36 -9.68
N ALA A 265 -3.97 -1.17 -9.43
CA ALA A 265 -4.70 0.10 -9.40
C ALA A 265 -5.14 0.59 -10.79
N LYS A 266 -4.56 0.05 -11.87
CA LYS A 266 -4.76 0.47 -13.26
C LYS A 266 -6.20 0.72 -13.67
N LEU A 267 -7.10 -0.24 -13.37
CA LEU A 267 -8.52 -0.11 -13.70
C LEU A 267 -9.13 1.12 -13.02
N ASP A 268 -8.79 1.32 -11.75
CA ASP A 268 -9.32 2.40 -10.93
C ASP A 268 -8.73 3.76 -11.34
N LEU A 269 -7.43 3.82 -11.62
CA LEU A 269 -6.76 5.01 -12.15
C LEU A 269 -7.42 5.52 -13.44
N PHE A 270 -7.79 4.63 -14.37
CA PHE A 270 -8.46 5.05 -15.60
C PHE A 270 -9.81 5.70 -15.35
N TRP A 271 -10.61 5.13 -14.46
CA TRP A 271 -11.92 5.70 -14.11
C TRP A 271 -11.79 7.01 -13.34
N LEU A 272 -10.70 7.18 -12.57
CA LEU A 272 -10.35 8.43 -11.91
C LEU A 272 -9.84 9.53 -12.86
N GLY A 273 -9.68 9.28 -14.15
CA GLY A 273 -9.28 10.29 -15.13
C GLY A 273 -7.84 10.19 -15.64
N PHE A 274 -7.02 9.29 -15.09
CA PHE A 274 -5.64 9.12 -15.53
C PHE A 274 -5.58 8.54 -16.95
N THR A 275 -4.66 9.06 -17.74
CA THR A 275 -4.40 8.63 -19.11
C THR A 275 -3.60 7.32 -19.16
N GLU A 276 -3.67 6.62 -20.30
CA GLU A 276 -2.85 5.43 -20.52
C GLU A 276 -1.34 5.73 -20.53
N GLU A 277 -0.94 6.93 -20.91
CA GLU A 277 0.45 7.38 -20.85
C GLU A 277 0.93 7.54 -19.41
N GLU A 278 0.17 8.23 -18.56
CA GLU A 278 0.50 8.41 -17.14
C GLU A 278 0.60 7.06 -16.41
N VAL A 279 -0.37 6.17 -16.61
CA VAL A 279 -0.33 4.84 -15.99
C VAL A 279 0.87 4.03 -16.47
N LYS A 280 1.20 4.07 -17.77
CA LYS A 280 2.41 3.41 -18.31
C LYS A 280 3.69 4.00 -17.72
N ARG A 281 3.77 5.33 -17.57
CA ARG A 281 4.90 6.02 -16.95
C ARG A 281 5.09 5.53 -15.51
N LEU A 282 4.02 5.51 -14.71
CA LEU A 282 4.07 5.04 -13.33
C LEU A 282 4.50 3.57 -13.23
N SER A 283 3.93 2.69 -14.06
CA SER A 283 4.34 1.27 -14.08
C SER A 283 5.83 1.05 -14.39
N ARG A 284 6.45 1.93 -15.19
CA ARG A 284 7.89 1.84 -15.49
C ARG A 284 8.78 2.27 -14.33
N LEU A 285 8.23 2.96 -13.33
CA LEU A 285 8.95 3.42 -12.14
C LEU A 285 8.82 2.44 -10.96
N GLU A 286 8.02 1.38 -11.09
CA GLU A 286 7.85 0.37 -10.04
C GLU A 286 9.15 -0.41 -9.81
N ILE A 287 9.58 -0.49 -8.56
CA ILE A 287 10.67 -1.38 -8.12
C ILE A 287 10.08 -2.79 -7.98
N PRO A 288 10.72 -3.86 -8.52
CA PRO A 288 12.07 -3.92 -9.12
C PRO A 288 12.11 -3.89 -10.66
N TYR A 289 11.02 -3.49 -11.32
CA TYR A 289 10.87 -3.60 -12.77
C TYR A 289 11.53 -2.48 -13.56
N ARG A 290 11.65 -1.31 -12.95
CA ARG A 290 12.37 -0.17 -13.51
C ARG A 290 13.86 -0.50 -13.74
N ASP A 291 14.49 0.27 -14.60
CA ASP A 291 15.95 0.30 -14.66
C ASP A 291 16.49 1.13 -13.49
N ILE A 292 17.47 0.57 -12.78
CA ILE A 292 18.12 1.20 -11.62
C ILE A 292 19.61 0.99 -11.78
N GLU A 293 20.37 2.07 -11.63
CA GLU A 293 21.83 2.02 -11.57
C GLU A 293 22.30 1.26 -10.32
N PRO A 294 23.43 0.56 -10.38
CA PRO A 294 24.00 -0.09 -9.21
C PRO A 294 24.16 0.87 -8.03
N TYR A 295 23.68 0.45 -6.85
CA TYR A 295 23.81 1.22 -5.62
C TYR A 295 24.70 0.48 -4.62
N PRO A 296 25.67 1.14 -3.96
CA PRO A 296 26.51 0.54 -2.94
C PRO A 296 25.65 -0.10 -1.83
N THR A 297 25.71 -1.42 -1.70
CA THR A 297 24.94 -2.17 -0.70
C THR A 297 25.88 -2.71 0.37
N TYR A 298 25.90 -2.05 1.52
CA TYR A 298 26.75 -2.42 2.68
C TYR A 298 26.20 -3.61 3.47
N SER A 299 26.05 -4.77 2.84
CA SER A 299 25.56 -5.97 3.51
C SER A 299 26.28 -7.22 3.02
N LYS A 300 26.93 -7.92 3.95
CA LYS A 300 27.53 -9.23 3.67
C LYS A 300 26.45 -10.24 3.30
N THR A 301 25.32 -10.21 3.98
CA THR A 301 24.18 -11.09 3.72
C THR A 301 23.58 -10.85 2.32
N PHE A 302 23.55 -9.60 1.85
CA PHE A 302 23.17 -9.28 0.47
C PHE A 302 24.13 -9.94 -0.53
N LEU A 303 25.44 -9.74 -0.36
CA LEU A 303 26.47 -10.31 -1.25
C LEU A 303 26.42 -11.84 -1.28
N GLU A 304 26.22 -12.48 -0.13
CA GLU A 304 26.05 -13.94 -0.02
C GLU A 304 24.79 -14.41 -0.76
N CYS A 305 23.67 -13.69 -0.64
CA CYS A 305 22.44 -14.01 -1.38
C CYS A 305 22.63 -13.81 -2.88
N GLU A 306 23.24 -12.70 -3.29
CA GLU A 306 23.50 -12.34 -4.69
C GLU A 306 24.33 -13.43 -5.39
N GLN A 307 25.44 -13.86 -4.79
CA GLN A 307 26.33 -14.90 -5.34
C GLN A 307 25.65 -16.27 -5.49
N ARG A 308 24.63 -16.55 -4.67
CA ARG A 308 23.87 -17.81 -4.71
C ARG A 308 22.81 -17.83 -5.80
N ILE A 309 22.37 -16.68 -6.29
CA ILE A 309 21.39 -16.59 -7.38
C ILE A 309 22.12 -16.78 -8.71
N ARG A 310 21.90 -17.94 -9.33
CA ARG A 310 22.60 -18.32 -10.57
C ARG A 310 21.92 -17.81 -11.83
N GLU A 311 20.59 -17.63 -11.78
CA GLU A 311 19.80 -17.22 -12.94
C GLU A 311 19.90 -15.71 -13.19
N PRO A 312 20.41 -15.26 -14.36
CA PRO A 312 20.65 -13.84 -14.62
C PRO A 312 19.41 -12.95 -14.47
N HIS A 313 18.25 -13.44 -14.91
CA HIS A 313 16.99 -12.68 -14.82
C HIS A 313 16.52 -12.51 -13.37
N ILE A 314 16.72 -13.51 -12.51
CA ILE A 314 16.37 -13.44 -11.09
C ILE A 314 17.35 -12.56 -10.35
N ARG A 315 18.64 -12.68 -10.64
CA ARG A 315 19.69 -11.82 -10.06
C ARG A 315 19.41 -10.35 -10.38
N LYS A 316 19.09 -10.05 -11.65
CA LYS A 316 18.69 -8.70 -12.07
C LYS A 316 17.50 -8.13 -11.27
N ILE A 317 16.49 -8.94 -10.98
CA ILE A 317 15.33 -8.53 -10.15
C ILE A 317 15.75 -8.29 -8.70
N PHE A 318 16.57 -9.19 -8.14
CA PHE A 318 17.11 -9.08 -6.79
C PHE A 318 17.97 -7.82 -6.63
N ASP A 319 18.89 -7.58 -7.55
CA ASP A 319 19.78 -6.42 -7.56
C ASP A 319 18.98 -5.13 -7.64
N ARG A 320 18.10 -5.00 -8.64
CA ARG A 320 17.23 -3.81 -8.79
C ARG A 320 16.34 -3.57 -7.60
N TYR A 321 15.86 -4.62 -6.95
CA TYR A 321 15.09 -4.47 -5.73
C TYR A 321 15.90 -3.76 -4.64
N PHE A 322 17.06 -4.31 -4.29
CA PHE A 322 17.88 -3.75 -3.21
C PHE A 322 18.48 -2.41 -3.60
N TRP A 323 18.98 -2.24 -4.83
CA TRP A 323 19.51 -0.96 -5.28
C TRP A 323 18.45 0.14 -5.25
N GLY A 324 17.21 -0.17 -5.66
CA GLY A 324 16.12 0.78 -5.61
C GLY A 324 15.69 1.13 -4.19
N VAL A 325 15.44 0.11 -3.35
CA VAL A 325 14.94 0.31 -1.99
C VAL A 325 16.01 0.89 -1.07
N LEU A 326 17.19 0.27 -1.00
CA LEU A 326 18.29 0.78 -0.17
C LEU A 326 18.79 2.11 -0.70
N GLY A 327 18.95 2.29 -2.01
CA GLY A 327 19.34 3.59 -2.57
C GLY A 327 18.38 4.72 -2.19
N SER A 328 17.08 4.46 -2.23
CA SER A 328 16.07 5.44 -1.82
C SER A 328 16.13 5.71 -0.31
N LEU A 329 16.11 4.66 0.51
CA LEU A 329 16.07 4.81 1.97
C LEU A 329 17.37 5.40 2.53
N SER A 330 18.53 5.05 1.98
CA SER A 330 19.84 5.55 2.41
C SER A 330 20.07 7.01 2.08
N ARG A 331 19.43 7.51 1.02
CA ARG A 331 19.37 8.96 0.75
C ARG A 331 18.37 9.66 1.68
N LEU A 332 17.18 9.08 1.86
CA LEU A 332 16.12 9.71 2.66
C LEU A 332 16.43 9.74 4.15
N GLN A 333 17.13 8.72 4.67
CA GLN A 333 17.52 8.66 6.08
C GLN A 333 18.42 9.82 6.49
N GLU A 334 19.14 10.48 5.58
CA GLU A 334 19.98 11.66 5.87
C GLU A 334 19.17 12.81 6.51
N LYS A 335 17.85 12.86 6.23
CA LYS A 335 16.90 13.83 6.78
C LYS A 335 16.03 13.23 7.91
N ILE A 336 16.45 12.12 8.50
CA ILE A 336 15.79 11.49 9.64
C ILE A 336 16.69 11.60 10.87
N SER A 337 16.16 12.21 11.94
CA SER A 337 16.97 12.56 13.12
C SER A 337 17.08 11.44 14.14
N THR A 338 16.03 10.60 14.30
CA THR A 338 15.93 9.74 15.50
C THR A 338 15.78 8.25 15.19
N TYR A 339 14.75 7.83 14.45
CA TYR A 339 14.44 6.40 14.27
C TYR A 339 14.08 6.00 12.84
N LEU A 340 14.50 4.79 12.43
CA LEU A 340 13.96 4.08 11.27
C LEU A 340 13.22 2.82 11.72
N PHE A 341 12.01 2.65 11.20
CA PHE A 341 11.15 1.49 11.40
C PHE A 341 10.83 0.86 10.05
N LEU A 342 11.46 -0.29 9.78
CA LEU A 342 11.35 -0.98 8.50
C LEU A 342 10.56 -2.27 8.70
N PHE A 343 9.33 -2.31 8.20
CA PHE A 343 8.47 -3.47 8.29
C PHE A 343 8.60 -4.34 7.04
N VAL A 344 9.23 -5.49 7.18
CA VAL A 344 9.59 -6.38 6.07
C VAL A 344 9.03 -7.78 6.28
N GLY A 345 8.37 -8.30 5.26
CA GLY A 345 7.85 -9.67 5.27
C GLY A 345 8.89 -10.70 4.83
N HIS A 346 8.70 -11.95 5.25
CA HIS A 346 9.49 -13.05 4.74
C HIS A 346 9.32 -13.21 3.22
N THR A 347 10.44 -13.33 2.50
CA THR A 347 10.44 -13.62 1.07
C THR A 347 11.43 -14.74 0.74
N SER A 348 11.20 -15.40 -0.39
CA SER A 348 12.14 -16.38 -0.90
C SER A 348 12.34 -16.25 -2.41
N THR A 349 13.50 -16.63 -2.89
CA THR A 349 13.80 -16.69 -4.32
C THR A 349 14.22 -18.10 -4.65
N ARG A 350 13.46 -18.80 -5.51
CA ARG A 350 13.70 -20.23 -5.83
C ARG A 350 13.82 -21.14 -4.59
N GLY A 351 13.05 -20.85 -3.54
CA GLY A 351 13.08 -21.59 -2.27
C GLY A 351 14.23 -21.22 -1.33
N MET A 352 15.13 -20.31 -1.74
CA MET A 352 16.10 -19.68 -0.87
C MET A 352 15.45 -18.53 -0.12
N ALA A 353 15.44 -18.56 1.22
CA ALA A 353 14.99 -17.43 2.01
C ALA A 353 15.91 -16.23 1.81
N ILE A 354 15.34 -15.04 1.63
CA ILE A 354 16.10 -13.78 1.59
C ILE A 354 15.83 -13.05 2.91
N PRO A 355 16.82 -12.96 3.81
CA PRO A 355 16.67 -12.27 5.10
C PRO A 355 16.76 -10.74 4.90
N ILE A 356 15.69 -10.13 4.38
CA ILE A 356 15.63 -8.69 4.08
C ILE A 356 15.94 -7.85 5.33
N ASP A 357 15.38 -8.24 6.47
CA ASP A 357 15.61 -7.60 7.77
C ASP A 357 17.10 -7.53 8.11
N LYS A 358 17.82 -8.64 7.97
CA LYS A 358 19.27 -8.69 8.21
C LYS A 358 20.05 -7.84 7.22
N ILE A 359 19.66 -7.87 5.95
CA ILE A 359 20.29 -7.03 4.91
C ILE A 359 20.14 -5.54 5.26
N PHE A 360 18.95 -5.13 5.71
CA PHE A 360 18.70 -3.75 6.13
C PHE A 360 19.50 -3.39 7.37
N ILE A 361 19.53 -4.25 8.39
CA ILE A 361 20.33 -4.04 9.60
C ILE A 361 21.80 -3.81 9.25
N GLU A 362 22.42 -4.71 8.49
CA GLU A 362 23.82 -4.58 8.07
C GLU A 362 24.05 -3.28 7.30
N HIS A 363 23.16 -2.97 6.34
CA HIS A 363 23.28 -1.77 5.52
C HIS A 363 23.23 -0.48 6.33
N PHE A 364 22.23 -0.33 7.20
CA PHE A 364 22.08 0.91 7.98
C PHE A 364 23.06 0.99 9.14
N THR A 365 23.59 -0.12 9.63
CA THR A 365 24.68 -0.11 10.64
C THR A 365 25.94 0.52 10.08
N GLU A 366 26.27 0.26 8.80
CA GLU A 366 27.38 0.95 8.13
C GLU A 366 27.10 2.45 7.93
N LEU A 367 25.82 2.85 7.90
CA LEU A 367 25.38 4.24 7.81
C LEU A 367 25.12 4.88 9.20
N GLU A 368 25.82 4.39 10.24
CA GLU A 368 25.80 4.94 11.60
C GLU A 368 24.45 4.83 12.35
N TRP A 369 23.61 3.86 11.96
CA TRP A 369 22.41 3.50 12.73
C TRP A 369 22.68 2.33 13.68
N GLU A 370 22.22 2.44 14.93
CA GLU A 370 22.26 1.35 15.90
C GLU A 370 21.02 0.45 15.74
N HIS A 371 21.22 -0.86 15.61
CA HIS A 371 20.13 -1.84 15.72
C HIS A 371 19.64 -1.96 17.17
N VAL A 372 18.41 -1.51 17.40
CA VAL A 372 17.79 -1.56 18.73
C VAL A 372 17.16 -2.93 18.97
N VAL A 373 16.30 -3.39 18.05
CA VAL A 373 15.59 -4.66 18.14
C VAL A 373 14.94 -5.02 16.79
N THR A 374 14.79 -6.32 16.51
CA THR A 374 13.89 -6.84 15.48
C THR A 374 12.72 -7.53 16.15
N LEU A 375 11.52 -6.98 15.98
CA LEU A 375 10.29 -7.58 16.50
C LEU A 375 9.67 -8.50 15.45
N ILE A 376 9.53 -9.79 15.79
CA ILE A 376 8.96 -10.82 14.93
C ILE A 376 7.49 -11.00 15.29
N ASP A 377 6.62 -10.54 14.40
CA ASP A 377 5.18 -10.73 14.46
C ASP A 377 4.81 -12.09 13.88
N LYS A 378 4.46 -13.02 14.76
CA LYS A 378 3.97 -14.34 14.34
C LYS A 378 2.54 -14.15 13.83
N ILE A 379 2.34 -14.23 12.52
CA ILE A 379 0.99 -14.07 11.94
C ILE A 379 0.10 -15.23 12.38
N VAL A 380 -0.69 -15.01 13.44
CA VAL A 380 -1.74 -15.94 13.87
C VAL A 380 -3.04 -15.59 13.12
N SER A 381 -3.15 -15.91 11.82
CA SER A 381 -4.46 -16.14 11.17
C SER A 381 -4.37 -16.66 9.72
N ARG A 382 -5.36 -17.51 9.41
CA ARG A 382 -5.61 -18.34 8.21
C ARG A 382 -5.50 -17.57 6.88
N ARG A 383 -4.59 -17.99 5.99
CA ARG A 383 -4.52 -17.50 4.61
C ARG A 383 -5.78 -17.88 3.82
N LEU A 384 -6.17 -17.01 2.89
CA LEU A 384 -7.19 -17.24 1.85
C LEU A 384 -6.70 -18.14 0.70
N PHE A 385 -5.39 -18.42 0.62
CA PHE A 385 -4.81 -19.43 -0.25
C PHE A 385 -3.56 -20.01 0.41
N ASP A 386 -3.64 -21.27 0.80
CA ASP A 386 -2.51 -22.08 1.23
C ASP A 386 -1.99 -22.81 0.00
N TYR A 387 -1.02 -22.21 -0.72
CA TYR A 387 -0.21 -23.01 -1.63
C TYR A 387 0.72 -23.84 -0.76
N GLN A 388 0.19 -24.95 -0.23
CA GLN A 388 0.95 -25.88 0.60
C GLN A 388 2.21 -26.36 -0.09
N VAL A 389 2.27 -26.28 -1.43
CA VAL A 389 3.41 -26.65 -2.27
C VAL A 389 3.81 -25.45 -3.12
N ASN A 390 5.07 -25.03 -3.02
CA ASN A 390 5.62 -23.99 -3.90
C ASN A 390 5.62 -24.52 -5.36
N PRO A 391 4.86 -23.90 -6.29
CA PRO A 391 4.72 -24.41 -7.65
C PRO A 391 6.02 -24.38 -8.46
N ALA A 392 7.01 -23.59 -8.04
CA ALA A 392 8.31 -23.52 -8.69
C ALA A 392 9.32 -24.57 -8.17
N THR A 393 9.10 -25.14 -6.97
CA THR A 393 10.06 -26.06 -6.34
C THR A 393 9.47 -27.42 -5.95
N GLY A 394 8.14 -27.59 -6.00
CA GLY A 394 7.45 -28.82 -5.61
C GLY A 394 7.55 -29.17 -4.11
N LYS A 395 8.08 -28.27 -3.27
CA LYS A 395 8.29 -28.51 -1.84
C LYS A 395 7.19 -27.89 -0.98
N LYS A 396 6.84 -28.56 0.13
CA LYS A 396 5.88 -28.03 1.09
C LYS A 396 6.44 -26.79 1.80
N ASP A 397 5.72 -25.67 1.77
CA ASP A 397 6.11 -24.46 2.51
C ASP A 397 5.57 -24.56 3.95
N ALA A 398 6.33 -25.23 4.83
CA ALA A 398 5.89 -25.57 6.18
C ALA A 398 6.14 -24.47 7.22
N ARG A 399 6.42 -23.22 6.82
CA ARG A 399 6.82 -22.15 7.75
C ARG A 399 5.70 -21.15 7.98
N THR A 400 5.42 -20.85 9.25
CA THR A 400 4.52 -19.77 9.65
C THR A 400 4.99 -18.46 9.02
N PRO A 401 4.15 -17.75 8.24
CA PRO A 401 4.50 -16.43 7.74
C PRO A 401 4.79 -15.52 8.93
N VAL A 402 5.98 -14.91 8.94
CA VAL A 402 6.37 -13.90 9.91
C VAL A 402 6.62 -12.59 9.18
N GLU A 403 6.30 -11.50 9.86
CA GLU A 403 6.68 -10.16 9.46
C GLU A 403 7.59 -9.57 10.54
N ASN A 404 8.64 -8.89 10.12
CA ASN A 404 9.68 -8.39 11.00
C ASN A 404 9.64 -6.87 10.98
N LEU A 405 9.53 -6.25 12.15
CA LEU A 405 9.77 -4.82 12.33
C LEU A 405 11.22 -4.62 12.79
N VAL A 406 12.06 -4.08 11.90
CA VAL A 406 13.42 -3.68 12.25
C VAL A 406 13.37 -2.28 12.85
N VAL A 407 13.90 -2.12 14.07
CA VAL A 407 14.02 -0.84 14.77
C VAL A 407 15.48 -0.41 14.79
N LEU A 408 15.75 0.74 14.19
CA LEU A 408 17.06 1.36 14.13
C LEU A 408 16.99 2.75 14.77
N LYS A 409 18.01 3.12 15.54
CA LYS A 409 18.14 4.45 16.15
C LYS A 409 19.39 5.15 15.63
N ARG A 410 19.31 6.46 15.38
CA ARG A 410 20.48 7.26 15.03
C ARG A 410 21.44 7.26 16.21
N SER A 411 22.71 6.93 15.95
CA SER A 411 23.78 6.90 16.97
C SER A 411 24.10 8.28 17.52
#